data_AF-A0A7J9JG31-F1
#
_entry.id   AF-A0A7J9JG31-F1
#
_cell.length_a   1.000
_cell.length_b   1.000
_cell.length_c   1.000
_cell.angle_alpha   90.00
_cell.angle_beta   90.00
_cell.angle_gamma   90.00
#
_symmetry.space_group_name_H-M   'P 1'
#
loop_
_entity.id
_entity.type
_entity.pdbx_description
1 polymer ?
#
loop_
_entity_poly.entity_id
_entity_poly.type
_entity_poly.pdbx_seq_one_letter_code
_entity_poly.pdbx_strand_id
1 'polypeptide(L)' 'MFEKALAKYDQDTPDRWINIAKAVGGKSAEEVKQHYEILVRDVKEIESGRYPYPYPSGSSN' A
#
# COMPACT_ATOMS: atom_id res chain seq x y z
N MET A 1 7.79 6.67 -1.55
CA MET A 1 8.37 6.68 -0.18
C MET A 1 7.65 5.72 0.77
N PHE A 2 6.32 5.67 0.77
CA PHE A 2 5.51 4.78 1.61
C PHE A 2 5.78 3.27 1.41
N GLU A 3 5.79 2.78 0.18
CA GLU A 3 6.03 1.36 -0.12
C GLU A 3 7.44 0.90 0.28
N LYS A 4 8.45 1.77 0.13
CA LYS A 4 9.82 1.50 0.60
C LYS A 4 9.89 1.39 2.12
N ALA A 5 9.10 2.20 2.84
CA ALA A 5 8.98 2.09 4.28
C ALA A 5 8.24 0.81 4.69
N LEU A 6 7.18 0.42 3.97
CA LEU A 6 6.49 -0.86 4.18
C LEU A 6 7.38 -2.08 3.94
N ALA A 7 8.29 -2.02 2.96
CA ALA A 7 9.25 -3.08 2.69
C ALA A 7 10.37 -3.16 3.76
N LYS A 8 10.69 -2.02 4.41
CA LYS A 8 11.71 -1.95 5.46
C LYS A 8 11.17 -2.35 6.83
N TYR A 9 9.91 -2.02 7.13
CA TYR A 9 9.25 -2.34 8.39
C TYR A 9 8.17 -3.40 8.13
N ASP A 10 8.53 -4.65 8.40
CA ASP A 10 7.69 -5.83 8.25
C ASP A 10 6.58 -5.90 9.32
N GLN A 11 5.74 -6.95 9.27
CA GLN A 11 4.59 -7.07 10.15
C GLN A 11 4.96 -7.33 11.62
N ASP A 12 6.14 -7.90 11.89
CA ASP A 12 6.61 -8.20 13.23
C ASP A 12 7.37 -7.02 13.87
N THR A 13 7.61 -5.94 13.12
CA THR A 13 8.25 -4.73 13.64
C THR A 13 7.38 -4.11 14.74
N PRO A 14 7.87 -3.98 16.00
CA PRO A 14 7.16 -3.23 17.02
C PRO A 14 7.05 -1.75 16.61
N ASP A 15 5.92 -1.12 16.93
CA ASP A 15 5.65 0.28 16.55
C ASP A 15 5.77 0.55 15.04
N ARG A 16 5.52 -0.47 14.21
CA ARG A 16 5.62 -0.44 12.74
C ARG A 16 5.10 0.87 12.12
N TRP A 17 3.88 1.25 12.49
CA TRP A 17 3.21 2.42 11.92
C TRP A 17 3.88 3.74 12.32
N ILE A 18 4.40 3.84 13.53
CA ILE A 18 5.16 5.00 14.01
C ILE A 18 6.47 5.11 13.22
N ASN A 19 7.14 3.99 12.98
CA ASN A 19 8.39 3.96 12.20
C ASN A 19 8.18 4.31 10.72
N ILE A 20 7.08 3.83 10.12
CA ILE A 20 6.69 4.19 8.75
C ILE A 20 6.33 5.68 8.67
N ALA A 21 5.52 6.19 9.60
CA ALA A 21 5.16 7.61 9.66
C ALA A 21 6.40 8.52 9.73
N LYS A 22 7.38 8.17 10.57
CA LYS A 22 8.67 8.87 10.66
C LYS A 22 9.46 8.81 9.35
N ALA A 23 9.48 7.66 8.69
CA ALA A 23 10.24 7.47 7.45
C ALA A 23 9.62 8.17 6.24
N VAL A 24 8.29 8.27 6.19
CA VAL A 24 7.55 8.94 5.11
C VAL A 24 7.53 10.45 5.32
N GLY A 25 7.48 10.90 6.58
CA GLY A 25 7.40 12.31 6.95
C GLY A 25 6.02 12.91 6.67
N GLY A 26 5.52 13.75 7.59
CA GLY A 26 4.31 14.54 7.37
C GLY A 26 2.97 13.77 7.46
N LYS A 27 2.95 12.56 8.01
CA LYS A 27 1.73 11.77 8.30
C LYS A 27 1.80 11.17 9.69
N SER A 28 0.67 11.04 10.38
CA SER A 28 0.57 10.33 11.64
C SER A 28 0.58 8.81 11.45
N ALA A 29 0.85 8.06 12.52
CA ALA A 29 0.79 6.60 12.48
C ALA A 29 -0.61 6.07 12.12
N GLU A 30 -1.66 6.80 12.53
CA GLU A 30 -3.05 6.45 12.21
C GLU A 30 -3.36 6.67 10.73
N GLU A 31 -2.92 7.78 10.14
CA GLU A 31 -3.07 8.05 8.70
C GLU A 31 -2.35 7.00 7.85
N VAL A 32 -1.15 6.60 8.29
CA VAL A 32 -0.36 5.53 7.65
C VAL A 32 -1.11 4.20 7.71
N LYS A 33 -1.67 3.85 8.88
CA LYS A 33 -2.44 2.61 9.07
C LYS A 33 -3.69 2.60 8.19
N GLN A 34 -4.46 3.69 8.18
CA GLN A 34 -5.66 3.81 7.34
C GLN A 34 -5.32 3.66 5.85
N HIS A 35 -4.23 4.29 5.40
CA HIS A 35 -3.80 4.16 4.02
C HIS A 35 -3.39 2.73 3.67
N TYR A 36 -2.73 2.02 4.58
CA TYR A 36 -2.40 0.60 4.41
C TYR A 36 -3.66 -0.28 4.30
N GLU A 37 -4.68 -0.05 5.13
CA GLU A 37 -5.93 -0.82 5.10
C GLU A 37 -6.68 -0.66 3.76
N ILE A 38 -6.67 0.54 3.18
CA ILE A 38 -7.21 0.77 1.83
C ILE A 38 -6.42 -0.02 0.79
N LEU A 39 -5.09 0.04 0.85
CA LEU A 39 -4.21 -0.67 -0.08
C LEU A 39 -4.42 -2.19 -0.03
N VAL A 40 -4.59 -2.75 1.16
CA VAL A 40 -4.93 -4.18 1.35
C VAL A 40 -6.30 -4.51 0.78
N ARG A 41 -7.29 -3.63 0.97
CA ARG A 41 -8.62 -3.81 0.39
C ARG A 41 -8.54 -3.81 -1.13
N ASP A 42 -7.86 -2.85 -1.74
CA ASP A 42 -7.72 -2.73 -3.19
C ASP A 42 -7.04 -3.97 -3.78
N VAL A 43 -5.94 -4.45 -3.17
CA VAL A 43 -5.26 -5.70 -3.59
C VAL A 43 -6.22 -6.88 -3.50
N LYS A 44 -6.97 -7.01 -2.40
CA LYS A 44 -7.93 -8.10 -2.22
C LYS A 44 -9.07 -8.03 -3.25
N GLU A 45 -9.51 -6.83 -3.64
CA GLU A 45 -10.52 -6.66 -4.69
C GLU A 45 -9.98 -7.03 -6.08
N ILE A 46 -8.73 -6.69 -6.38
CA ILE A 46 -8.03 -7.13 -7.60
C ILE A 46 -7.90 -8.65 -7.63
N GLU A 47 -7.42 -9.27 -6.55
CA GLU A 47 -7.25 -10.73 -6.43
C GLU A 47 -8.59 -11.48 -6.48
N SER A 48 -9.66 -10.86 -6.00
CA SER A 48 -11.02 -11.44 -6.06
C SER A 48 -11.61 -11.47 -7.49
N GLY A 49 -10.88 -10.97 -8.49
CA GLY A 49 -11.32 -10.94 -9.88
C GLY A 49 -12.45 -9.94 -10.14
N ARG A 50 -12.71 -9.02 -9.20
CA ARG A 50 -13.74 -7.97 -9.34
C ARG A 50 -13.32 -6.82 -10.24
N TYR A 51 -12.01 -6.64 -10.46
CA TYR A 51 -11.50 -5.72 -11.47
C TYR A 51 -11.28 -6.47 -12.78
N PRO A 52 -11.95 -6.09 -13.89
CA PRO A 52 -11.60 -6.61 -15.19
C PRO A 52 -10.21 -6.10 -15.54
N TYR A 53 -9.21 -6.97 -15.49
CA TYR A 53 -8.06 -6.81 -16.36
C TYR A 53 -8.60 -6.77 -17.79
N PRO A 54 -8.40 -5.66 -18.52
CA PRO A 54 -7.15 -5.55 -19.25
C PRO A 54 -6.57 -4.14 -19.17
N TYR A 55 -5.28 -4.02 -18.84
CA TYR A 55 -4.50 -2.97 -19.49
C TYR A 55 -4.40 -3.39 -20.95
N PRO A 56 -4.88 -2.58 -21.93
CA PRO A 56 -4.61 -2.88 -23.32
C PRO A 56 -3.11 -2.76 -23.53
N SER A 57 -2.45 -3.92 -23.64
CA SER A 57 -1.20 -4.06 -24.37
C SER A 57 -1.39 -3.38 -25.73
N GLY A 58 -0.50 -2.46 -26.07
CA GLY A 58 -0.68 -1.49 -27.15
C GLY A 58 -1.41 -2.00 -28.38
N SER A 59 -2.52 -1.35 -28.70
CA SER A 59 -2.95 -1.21 -30.09
C SER A 59 -2.45 0.14 -30.57
N SER A 60 -1.26 0.12 -31.16
CA SER A 60 -0.96 1.06 -32.24
C SER A 60 -1.99 0.86 -33.35
N ASN A 61 -2.72 1.92 -33.69
CA ASN A 61 -3.16 2.17 -35.06
C ASN A 61 -3.36 3.67 -35.26
#